data_AF-A0A7R8WFN0-F1
#
_entry.id   AF-A0A7R8WFN0-F1
#
_cell.length_a   1.000
_cell.length_b   1.000
_cell.length_c   1.000
_cell.angle_alpha   90.00
_cell.angle_beta   90.00
_cell.angle_gamma   90.00
#
_symmetry.space_group_name_H-M   'P 1'
#
loop_
_entity.id
_entity.type
_entity.pdbx_description
1 polymer ?
#
loop_
_entity_poly.entity_id
_entity_poly.type
_entity_poly.pdbx_seq_one_letter_code
_entity_poly.pdbx_strand_id
1 'polypeptide(L)'
;MKFSIVPVLLALSIVVTVNNLDALAKPSPSVSVEVAKVYKGQCDPPFTAANGGHCYFPSYDQLVTTFKGAQLVCSWLHPNGKLAEFETLQELLDVTSFLNHDTSTYDWASPGPWIGAVEKGNTKEFVWHSSNEPLEVGNWAKSRHDSTTSGDGVALDASENFQWIEVDSQKTLPILCEIPPNPPPVVLKCPYKFFPLGESCYRVVTDLQLTWDEAQSYCKSVANGGKLAELETHEEIVLVTTHLAENKYPCKRQWHDVIHAWKLYAICEAPLIKT
;
A
#
# COMPACT_ATOMS: atom_id res chain seq x y z
N MET A 1 -42.35 -55.28 37.78
CA MET A 1 -41.32 -54.83 36.81
C MET A 1 -40.88 -53.44 37.22
N LYS A 2 -39.57 -53.28 37.43
CA LYS A 2 -38.90 -52.07 37.92
C LYS A 2 -38.91 -51.00 36.83
N PHE A 3 -38.98 -49.71 37.18
CA PHE A 3 -37.92 -48.73 36.94
C PHE A 3 -38.23 -47.43 37.72
N SER A 4 -37.28 -47.06 38.59
CA SER A 4 -37.24 -45.85 39.40
C SER A 4 -36.91 -44.62 38.58
N ILE A 5 -37.46 -43.47 38.94
CA ILE A 5 -36.84 -42.16 38.71
C ILE A 5 -36.98 -41.35 40.01
N VAL A 6 -35.86 -41.15 40.71
CA VAL A 6 -35.65 -40.17 41.78
C VAL A 6 -34.28 -39.50 41.50
N PRO A 7 -34.14 -38.19 41.74
CA PRO A 7 -33.23 -37.33 41.00
C PRO A 7 -31.84 -37.26 41.63
N VAL A 8 -30.83 -36.93 40.84
CA VAL A 8 -29.47 -36.69 41.32
C VAL A 8 -28.99 -35.33 40.80
N LEU A 9 -28.91 -34.38 41.73
CA LEU A 9 -27.97 -33.26 41.69
C LEU A 9 -26.55 -33.83 41.66
N LEU A 10 -25.73 -33.40 40.71
CA LEU A 10 -24.27 -33.41 40.90
C LEU A 10 -23.63 -32.35 40.01
N ALA A 11 -23.02 -31.38 40.69
CA ALA A 11 -22.04 -30.48 40.13
C ALA A 11 -20.88 -31.29 39.54
N LEU A 12 -20.53 -31.03 38.29
CA LEU A 12 -19.34 -31.55 37.65
C LEU A 12 -18.35 -30.40 37.47
N SER A 13 -17.43 -30.32 38.43
CA SER A 13 -16.13 -29.71 38.26
C SER A 13 -15.40 -30.44 37.13
N ILE A 14 -15.19 -29.78 35.99
CA ILE A 14 -14.30 -30.29 34.95
C ILE A 14 -12.89 -29.85 35.29
N VAL A 15 -12.18 -30.75 35.96
CA VAL A 15 -10.72 -30.80 36.00
C VAL A 15 -10.25 -31.09 34.57
N VAL A 16 -9.78 -30.07 33.86
CA VAL A 16 -9.04 -30.31 32.60
C VAL A 16 -7.63 -30.74 32.97
N THR A 17 -7.38 -32.04 32.87
CA THR A 17 -6.05 -32.63 32.96
C THR A 17 -5.20 -32.15 31.78
N VAL A 18 -4.16 -31.36 32.06
CA VAL A 18 -3.17 -30.92 31.07
C VAL A 18 -2.21 -32.08 30.81
N ASN A 19 -2.58 -33.00 29.92
CA ASN A 19 -1.67 -34.01 29.37
C ASN A 19 -1.44 -33.72 27.89
N ASN A 20 -0.65 -32.69 27.59
CA ASN A 20 0.15 -32.61 26.35
C ASN A 20 1.14 -31.45 26.45
N LEU A 21 2.27 -31.66 27.13
CA LEU A 21 3.34 -30.66 27.27
C LEU A 21 4.41 -30.72 26.16
N ASP A 22 4.23 -31.55 25.13
CA ASP A 22 5.25 -31.76 24.09
C ASP A 22 4.84 -31.31 22.67
N ALA A 23 3.80 -30.49 22.54
CA ALA A 23 3.27 -30.07 21.24
C ALA A 23 3.13 -28.55 21.03
N LEU A 24 4.00 -27.72 21.62
CA LEU A 24 4.19 -26.31 21.20
C LEU A 24 5.65 -25.85 21.38
N ALA A 25 6.60 -26.67 20.94
CA ALA A 25 7.97 -26.24 20.69
C ALA A 25 8.25 -26.30 19.18
N LYS A 26 7.63 -25.40 18.42
CA LYS A 26 8.21 -24.99 17.14
C LYS A 26 8.95 -23.69 17.41
N PRO A 27 10.25 -23.57 17.06
CA PRO A 27 10.88 -22.26 17.02
C PRO A 27 10.07 -21.42 16.04
N SER A 28 9.43 -20.37 16.55
CA SER A 28 8.84 -19.35 15.70
C SER A 28 9.95 -18.79 14.82
N PRO A 29 9.69 -18.55 13.53
CA PRO A 29 10.68 -17.94 12.67
C PRO A 29 11.09 -16.62 13.30
N SER A 30 12.41 -16.40 13.37
CA SER A 30 13.00 -15.11 13.71
C SER A 30 12.19 -14.00 13.07
N VAL A 31 11.48 -13.22 13.89
CA VAL A 31 10.84 -11.98 13.44
C VAL A 31 12.00 -11.09 13.02
N SER A 32 12.29 -11.10 11.72
CA SER A 32 13.16 -10.12 11.10
C SER A 32 12.54 -8.77 11.38
N VAL A 33 13.26 -7.96 12.16
CA VAL A 33 12.98 -6.56 12.49
C VAL A 33 12.34 -5.88 11.29
N GLU A 34 11.03 -5.73 11.32
CA GLU A 34 10.34 -4.92 10.32
C GLU A 34 10.68 -3.48 10.67
N VAL A 35 11.63 -2.91 9.92
CA VAL A 35 11.55 -1.50 9.48
C VAL A 35 10.07 -1.22 9.28
N ALA A 36 9.48 -0.19 9.88
CA ALA A 36 8.09 0.18 9.65
C ALA A 36 7.82 0.16 8.14
N LYS A 37 7.25 -0.95 7.65
CA LYS A 37 7.12 -1.23 6.23
C LYS A 37 5.87 -0.50 5.80
N VAL A 38 6.05 0.78 5.48
CA VAL A 38 5.10 1.45 4.61
C VAL A 38 5.28 0.77 3.25
N TYR A 39 4.29 0.00 2.79
CA TYR A 39 4.25 -0.52 1.43
C TYR A 39 4.18 0.69 0.47
N LYS A 40 5.34 1.24 0.09
CA LYS A 40 5.45 2.45 -0.75
C LYS A 40 6.57 2.28 -1.75
N GLY A 41 6.25 2.54 -3.02
CA GLY A 41 7.03 2.19 -4.20
C GLY A 41 6.28 1.30 -5.21
N GLN A 42 5.01 0.97 -4.94
CA GLN A 42 4.08 0.26 -5.81
C GLN A 42 2.88 1.16 -6.10
N CYS A 43 2.18 0.94 -7.21
CA CYS A 43 0.94 1.67 -7.51
C CYS A 43 -0.13 1.37 -6.46
N ASP A 44 -0.92 2.38 -6.10
CA ASP A 44 -2.08 2.17 -5.23
C ASP A 44 -3.08 1.24 -5.95
N PRO A 45 -3.56 0.16 -5.31
CA PRO A 45 -4.58 -0.69 -5.92
C PRO A 45 -5.82 0.13 -6.32
N PRO A 46 -6.46 -0.16 -7.47
CA PRO A 46 -6.25 -1.31 -8.35
C PRO A 46 -5.20 -1.10 -9.47
N PHE A 47 -4.42 -0.02 -9.44
CA PHE A 47 -3.48 0.31 -10.51
C PHE A 47 -2.25 -0.62 -10.47
N THR A 48 -1.71 -0.91 -11.65
CA THR A 48 -0.51 -1.72 -11.84
C THR A 48 0.58 -0.88 -12.50
N ALA A 49 1.83 -1.09 -12.10
CA ALA A 49 2.96 -0.39 -12.69
C ALA A 49 3.21 -0.94 -14.10
N ALA A 50 3.21 -0.07 -15.10
CA ALA A 50 3.85 -0.38 -16.37
C ALA A 50 5.38 -0.25 -16.21
N ASN A 51 6.14 -0.73 -17.18
CA ASN A 51 7.56 -0.39 -17.27
C ASN A 51 7.72 1.15 -17.26
N GLY A 52 8.79 1.68 -16.70
CA GLY A 52 9.00 3.14 -16.63
C GLY A 52 8.32 3.86 -15.45
N GLY A 53 7.50 3.19 -14.64
CA GLY A 53 7.07 3.70 -13.33
C GLY A 53 5.77 4.50 -13.30
N HIS A 54 5.03 4.59 -14.41
CA HIS A 54 3.65 5.09 -14.38
C HIS A 54 2.67 3.97 -14.00
N CYS A 55 1.56 4.35 -13.37
CA CYS A 55 0.58 3.42 -12.83
C CYS A 55 -0.70 3.46 -13.64
N TYR A 56 -1.11 2.30 -14.18
CA TYR A 56 -2.26 2.20 -15.08
C TYR A 56 -3.28 1.19 -14.58
N PHE A 57 -4.54 1.46 -14.89
CA PHE A 57 -5.66 0.56 -14.66
C PHE A 57 -6.43 0.38 -15.98
N PRO A 58 -6.23 -0.73 -16.70
CA PRO A 58 -7.08 -1.11 -17.81
C PRO A 58 -8.37 -1.74 -17.28
N SER A 59 -9.51 -1.25 -17.72
CA SER A 59 -10.82 -1.79 -17.31
C SER A 59 -11.25 -3.04 -18.10
N TYR A 60 -10.52 -3.35 -19.20
CA TYR A 60 -10.86 -4.38 -20.18
C TYR A 60 -12.34 -4.30 -20.63
N ASP A 61 -12.97 -5.42 -20.98
CA ASP A 61 -14.37 -5.48 -21.42
C ASP A 61 -15.39 -5.40 -20.27
N GLN A 62 -14.94 -5.55 -19.02
CA GLN A 62 -15.78 -5.63 -17.82
C GLN A 62 -16.41 -4.30 -17.45
N LEU A 63 -15.80 -3.18 -17.86
CA LEU A 63 -16.28 -1.84 -17.58
C LEU A 63 -16.04 -0.95 -18.79
N VAL A 64 -17.12 -0.67 -19.53
CA VAL A 64 -17.14 0.18 -20.71
C VAL A 64 -18.07 1.37 -20.52
N THR A 65 -17.71 2.52 -21.07
CA THR A 65 -18.51 3.76 -20.92
C THR A 65 -18.13 4.78 -21.99
N THR A 66 -18.93 5.86 -22.12
CA THR A 66 -18.59 7.02 -22.94
C THR A 66 -17.32 7.70 -22.46
N PHE A 67 -16.67 8.49 -23.31
CA PHE A 67 -15.47 9.24 -22.94
C PHE A 67 -15.69 10.06 -21.65
N LYS A 68 -16.83 10.75 -21.56
CA LYS A 68 -17.18 11.54 -20.36
C LYS A 68 -17.35 10.65 -19.12
N GLY A 69 -17.96 9.48 -19.25
CA GLY A 69 -18.06 8.54 -18.15
C GLY A 69 -16.71 7.96 -17.74
N ALA A 70 -15.80 7.76 -18.70
CA ALA A 70 -14.47 7.22 -18.45
C ALA A 70 -13.64 8.16 -17.57
N GLN A 71 -13.74 9.48 -17.82
CA GLN A 71 -13.17 10.50 -16.95
C GLN A 71 -13.68 10.38 -15.51
N LEU A 72 -14.99 10.22 -15.33
CA LEU A 72 -15.61 10.11 -14.01
C LEU A 72 -15.17 8.83 -13.29
N VAL A 73 -15.03 7.72 -14.02
CA VAL A 73 -14.53 6.46 -13.46
C VAL A 73 -13.10 6.61 -12.95
N CYS A 74 -12.19 7.19 -13.74
CA CYS A 74 -10.80 7.35 -13.32
C CYS A 74 -10.68 8.21 -12.06
N SER A 75 -11.43 9.32 -11.99
CA SER A 75 -11.46 10.18 -10.80
C SER A 75 -12.15 9.52 -9.59
N TRP A 76 -13.04 8.55 -9.82
CA TRP A 76 -13.66 7.77 -8.75
C TRP A 76 -12.74 6.68 -8.21
N LEU A 77 -11.93 6.05 -9.07
CA LEU A 77 -10.98 5.00 -8.69
C LEU A 77 -9.85 5.55 -7.81
N HIS A 78 -9.40 6.78 -8.05
CA HIS A 78 -8.33 7.40 -7.27
C HIS A 78 -8.43 8.93 -7.31
N PRO A 79 -8.11 9.66 -6.22
CA PRO A 79 -8.17 11.13 -6.19
C PRO A 79 -7.25 11.81 -7.22
N ASN A 80 -6.15 11.16 -7.61
CA ASN A 80 -5.26 11.62 -8.68
C ASN A 80 -5.49 10.87 -10.00
N GLY A 81 -6.60 10.16 -10.14
CA GLY A 81 -6.92 9.33 -11.30
C GLY A 81 -7.46 10.15 -12.46
N LYS A 82 -6.85 9.96 -13.63
CA LYS A 82 -7.30 10.53 -14.92
C LYS A 82 -7.24 9.47 -16.02
N LEU A 83 -7.80 9.77 -17.19
CA LEU A 83 -7.56 8.97 -18.39
C LEU A 83 -6.08 9.05 -18.77
N ALA A 84 -5.51 7.98 -19.32
CA ALA A 84 -4.09 7.88 -19.63
C ALA A 84 -3.62 8.95 -20.64
N GLU A 85 -2.53 9.64 -20.32
CA GLU A 85 -1.88 10.63 -21.17
C GLU A 85 -0.42 10.22 -21.37
N PHE A 86 0.06 10.26 -22.60
CA PHE A 86 1.44 9.86 -22.91
C PHE A 86 2.26 11.10 -23.26
N GLU A 87 3.11 11.50 -22.33
CA GLU A 87 4.03 12.64 -22.48
C GLU A 87 5.27 12.24 -23.28
N THR A 88 5.67 10.97 -23.19
CA THR A 88 6.85 10.45 -23.88
C THR A 88 6.56 9.21 -24.72
N LEU A 89 7.38 8.99 -25.76
CA LEU A 89 7.32 7.75 -26.54
C LEU A 89 7.58 6.52 -25.64
N GLN A 90 8.39 6.68 -24.59
CA GLN A 90 8.69 5.60 -23.66
C GLN A 90 7.44 5.17 -22.87
N GLU A 91 6.65 6.12 -22.33
CA GLU A 91 5.38 5.82 -21.67
C GLU A 91 4.41 5.07 -22.57
N LEU A 92 4.27 5.51 -23.82
CA LEU A 92 3.42 4.84 -24.80
C LEU A 92 3.90 3.40 -25.07
N LEU A 93 5.20 3.19 -25.25
CA LEU A 93 5.76 1.85 -25.47
C LEU A 93 5.59 0.95 -24.24
N ASP A 94 5.75 1.50 -23.04
CA ASP A 94 5.60 0.74 -21.80
C ASP A 94 4.15 0.31 -21.58
N VAL A 95 3.18 1.19 -21.86
CA VAL A 95 1.75 0.86 -21.78
C VAL A 95 1.33 -0.11 -22.86
N THR A 96 1.73 0.10 -24.12
CA THR A 96 1.36 -0.83 -25.19
C THR A 96 1.97 -2.22 -24.99
N SER A 97 3.18 -2.31 -24.43
CA SER A 97 3.80 -3.58 -24.02
C SER A 97 3.02 -4.23 -22.87
N PHE A 98 2.65 -3.46 -21.85
CA PHE A 98 1.84 -3.91 -20.72
C PHE A 98 0.49 -4.46 -21.17
N LEU A 99 -0.24 -3.71 -22.01
CA LEU A 99 -1.50 -4.15 -22.60
C LEU A 99 -1.31 -5.40 -23.48
N ASN A 100 -0.26 -5.45 -24.31
CA ASN A 100 0.05 -6.61 -25.14
C ASN A 100 0.37 -7.88 -24.34
N HIS A 101 1.07 -7.76 -23.21
CA HIS A 101 1.38 -8.90 -22.36
C HIS A 101 0.10 -9.56 -21.81
N ASP A 102 -0.86 -8.73 -21.41
CA ASP A 102 -2.15 -9.21 -20.94
C ASP A 102 -3.00 -9.83 -22.07
N THR A 103 -2.65 -9.62 -23.36
CA THR A 103 -3.41 -10.16 -24.53
C THR A 103 -3.42 -11.64 -24.70
N SER A 104 -2.54 -12.34 -24.02
CA SER A 104 -2.60 -13.78 -23.93
C SER A 104 -3.79 -14.28 -23.08
N THR A 105 -4.46 -13.41 -22.32
CA THR A 105 -5.50 -13.80 -21.34
C THR A 105 -6.88 -13.17 -21.54
N TYR A 106 -7.00 -12.02 -22.22
CA TYR A 106 -8.26 -11.32 -22.49
C TYR A 106 -8.36 -10.94 -23.97
N ASP A 107 -9.57 -10.96 -24.54
CA ASP A 107 -9.83 -10.52 -25.92
C ASP A 107 -10.26 -9.05 -25.84
N TRP A 108 -9.39 -8.06 -26.15
CA TRP A 108 -9.86 -6.67 -26.21
C TRP A 108 -10.90 -6.58 -27.32
N ALA A 109 -12.05 -5.99 -27.00
CA ALA A 109 -12.89 -5.43 -28.03
C ALA A 109 -12.07 -4.43 -28.86
N SER A 110 -12.26 -4.43 -30.18
CA SER A 110 -11.82 -3.34 -31.05
C SER A 110 -13.03 -2.45 -31.34
N PRO A 111 -12.96 -1.12 -31.09
CA PRO A 111 -11.84 -0.37 -30.51
C PRO A 111 -11.51 -0.76 -29.07
N GLY A 112 -10.23 -0.64 -28.70
CA GLY A 112 -9.74 -0.83 -27.35
C GLY A 112 -10.07 0.35 -26.43
N PRO A 113 -9.31 0.57 -25.34
CA PRO A 113 -9.69 1.53 -24.31
C PRO A 113 -9.59 2.98 -24.75
N TRP A 114 -10.47 3.81 -24.18
CA TRP A 114 -10.33 5.26 -24.13
C TRP A 114 -9.01 5.66 -23.48
N ILE A 115 -8.33 6.62 -24.08
CA ILE A 115 -7.20 7.36 -23.50
C ILE A 115 -7.60 8.82 -23.30
N GLY A 116 -6.74 9.64 -22.71
CA GLY A 116 -7.03 11.02 -22.33
C GLY A 116 -7.09 12.00 -23.49
N ALA A 117 -6.86 11.56 -24.74
CA ALA A 117 -6.84 12.45 -25.89
C ALA A 117 -8.26 12.76 -26.41
N VAL A 118 -8.50 14.04 -26.72
CA VAL A 118 -9.80 14.57 -27.14
C VAL A 118 -9.63 15.70 -28.14
N GLU A 119 -10.61 15.88 -29.04
CA GLU A 119 -10.63 17.03 -29.95
C GLU A 119 -10.76 18.34 -29.15
N LYS A 120 -9.92 19.31 -29.48
CA LYS A 120 -9.93 20.64 -28.87
C LYS A 120 -11.10 21.45 -29.42
N GLY A 121 -12.27 21.26 -28.84
CA GLY A 121 -13.50 21.89 -29.32
C GLY A 121 -13.89 21.30 -30.68
N ASN A 122 -13.82 22.09 -31.75
CA ASN A 122 -14.18 21.67 -33.11
C ASN A 122 -13.07 22.05 -34.13
N THR A 123 -11.81 22.02 -33.70
CA THR A 123 -10.67 22.50 -34.52
C THR A 123 -10.02 21.40 -35.36
N LYS A 124 -10.38 20.13 -35.15
CA LYS A 124 -9.67 18.93 -35.68
C LYS A 124 -8.25 18.76 -35.12
N GLU A 125 -7.89 19.53 -34.12
CA GLU A 125 -6.67 19.34 -33.33
C GLU A 125 -7.01 18.55 -32.08
N PHE A 126 -6.09 17.70 -31.63
CA PHE A 126 -6.29 16.87 -30.46
C PHE A 126 -5.29 17.23 -29.37
N VAL A 127 -5.76 17.20 -28.13
CA VAL A 127 -4.99 17.51 -26.92
C VAL A 127 -5.25 16.45 -25.86
N TRP A 128 -4.33 16.33 -24.92
CA TRP A 128 -4.57 15.60 -23.68
C TRP A 128 -5.58 16.36 -22.81
N HIS A 129 -6.63 15.69 -22.35
CA HIS A 129 -7.76 16.35 -21.69
C HIS A 129 -7.39 17.05 -20.37
N SER A 130 -6.55 16.42 -19.56
CA SER A 130 -6.24 16.87 -18.20
C SER A 130 -5.10 17.89 -18.19
N SER A 131 -4.07 17.66 -19.00
CA SER A 131 -2.93 18.57 -19.13
C SER A 131 -3.16 19.70 -20.14
N ASN A 132 -4.11 19.53 -21.09
CA ASN A 132 -4.37 20.44 -22.21
C ASN A 132 -3.14 20.66 -23.12
N GLU A 133 -2.20 19.72 -23.10
CA GLU A 133 -1.01 19.71 -23.94
C GLU A 133 -1.29 19.06 -25.30
N PRO A 134 -0.59 19.48 -26.37
CA PRO A 134 -0.70 18.82 -27.67
C PRO A 134 -0.15 17.41 -27.62
N LEU A 135 -0.63 16.56 -28.53
CA LEU A 135 -0.14 15.19 -28.69
C LEU A 135 1.24 15.19 -29.38
N GLU A 136 2.31 15.32 -28.58
CA GLU A 136 3.68 15.34 -29.10
C GLU A 136 4.09 14.00 -29.75
N VAL A 137 3.60 12.88 -29.19
CA VAL A 137 3.83 11.53 -29.69
C VAL A 137 2.70 11.14 -30.64
N GLY A 138 2.81 11.40 -31.93
CA GLY A 138 1.76 11.00 -32.89
C GLY A 138 1.81 9.50 -33.22
N ASN A 139 1.14 8.62 -32.45
CA ASN A 139 1.03 7.17 -32.76
C ASN A 139 -0.31 6.78 -33.39
N TRP A 140 -0.74 7.55 -34.38
CA TRP A 140 -2.01 7.33 -35.08
C TRP A 140 -1.98 6.09 -35.96
N ALA A 141 -3.07 5.32 -35.95
CA ALA A 141 -3.27 4.19 -36.86
C ALA A 141 -3.44 4.69 -38.29
N LYS A 142 -3.08 3.85 -39.26
CA LYS A 142 -3.24 4.19 -40.70
C LYS A 142 -4.70 4.45 -41.07
N SER A 143 -5.62 3.75 -40.42
CA SER A 143 -7.07 3.88 -40.57
C SER A 143 -7.61 5.28 -40.22
N ARG A 144 -6.84 6.12 -39.48
CA ARG A 144 -7.19 7.52 -39.23
C ARG A 144 -7.47 8.30 -40.52
N HIS A 145 -6.73 8.01 -41.60
CA HIS A 145 -6.86 8.71 -42.86
C HIS A 145 -8.00 8.20 -43.76
N ASP A 146 -8.68 7.11 -43.35
CA ASP A 146 -9.75 6.47 -44.14
C ASP A 146 -11.16 6.73 -43.55
N SER A 147 -11.21 7.40 -42.39
CA SER A 147 -12.45 7.68 -41.67
C SER A 147 -13.11 8.98 -42.16
N THR A 148 -14.31 8.85 -42.75
CA THR A 148 -15.24 9.97 -43.01
C THR A 148 -16.05 10.39 -41.77
N THR A 149 -15.86 9.69 -40.66
CA THR A 149 -16.52 9.92 -39.38
C THR A 149 -15.57 10.66 -38.44
N SER A 150 -15.76 11.97 -38.33
CA SER A 150 -15.07 12.81 -37.35
C SER A 150 -15.39 12.35 -35.93
N GLY A 151 -14.48 11.61 -35.30
CA GLY A 151 -14.54 11.31 -33.87
C GLY A 151 -13.96 12.47 -33.05
N ASP A 152 -14.55 12.76 -31.90
CA ASP A 152 -14.11 13.81 -30.97
C ASP A 152 -13.35 13.24 -29.76
N GLY A 153 -13.29 11.91 -29.59
CA GLY A 153 -12.45 11.21 -28.62
C GLY A 153 -11.41 10.31 -29.29
N VAL A 154 -10.43 9.84 -28.52
CA VAL A 154 -9.36 8.96 -29.01
C VAL A 154 -9.26 7.70 -28.16
N ALA A 155 -9.17 6.55 -28.83
CA ALA A 155 -8.97 5.24 -28.22
C ALA A 155 -7.75 4.53 -28.81
N LEU A 156 -7.20 3.58 -28.06
CA LEU A 156 -6.24 2.62 -28.61
C LEU A 156 -6.99 1.54 -29.39
N ASP A 157 -6.48 1.13 -30.54
CA ASP A 157 -7.07 0.03 -31.31
C ASP A 157 -6.25 -1.24 -31.17
N ALA A 158 -6.81 -2.24 -30.49
CA ALA A 158 -6.16 -3.53 -30.29
C ALA A 158 -5.88 -4.26 -31.63
N SER A 159 -6.66 -4.00 -32.68
CA SER A 159 -6.45 -4.60 -34.01
C SER A 159 -5.29 -3.96 -34.79
N GLU A 160 -4.89 -2.75 -34.40
CA GLU A 160 -3.81 -1.96 -35.02
C GLU A 160 -2.64 -1.82 -34.04
N ASN A 161 -2.31 -2.87 -33.27
CA ASN A 161 -1.21 -2.87 -32.29
C ASN A 161 -1.28 -1.70 -31.28
N PHE A 162 -2.49 -1.38 -30.81
CA PHE A 162 -2.75 -0.26 -29.90
C PHE A 162 -2.34 1.11 -30.45
N GLN A 163 -2.31 1.28 -31.79
CA GLN A 163 -2.25 2.59 -32.41
C GLN A 163 -3.55 3.38 -32.18
N TRP A 164 -3.48 4.70 -32.26
CA TRP A 164 -4.57 5.58 -31.89
C TRP A 164 -5.57 5.75 -33.03
N ILE A 165 -6.86 5.71 -32.70
CA ILE A 165 -7.96 5.95 -33.62
C ILE A 165 -8.91 7.02 -33.07
N GLU A 166 -9.50 7.80 -33.96
CA GLU A 166 -10.57 8.74 -33.63
C GLU A 166 -11.88 7.96 -33.47
N VAL A 167 -12.61 8.21 -32.39
CA VAL A 167 -13.89 7.56 -32.10
C VAL A 167 -14.87 8.62 -31.59
N ASP A 168 -16.13 8.51 -32.01
CA ASP A 168 -17.24 9.29 -31.44
C ASP A 168 -17.29 9.10 -29.92
N SER A 169 -17.13 10.19 -29.16
CA SER A 169 -17.03 10.22 -27.70
C SER A 169 -18.26 9.66 -26.99
N GLN A 170 -19.39 9.55 -27.70
CA GLN A 170 -20.63 8.95 -27.20
C GLN A 170 -20.63 7.42 -27.28
N LYS A 171 -19.63 6.80 -27.92
CA LYS A 171 -19.46 5.34 -27.93
C LYS A 171 -19.00 4.85 -26.57
N THR A 172 -19.44 3.65 -26.20
CA THR A 172 -19.01 3.00 -24.97
C THR A 172 -17.83 2.09 -25.24
N LEU A 173 -16.66 2.42 -24.69
CA LEU A 173 -15.44 1.63 -24.83
C LEU A 173 -14.84 1.32 -23.45
N PRO A 174 -13.92 0.33 -23.37
CA PRO A 174 -13.04 0.16 -22.23
C PRO A 174 -12.32 1.44 -21.84
N ILE A 175 -11.69 1.45 -20.67
CA ILE A 175 -11.07 2.63 -20.07
C ILE A 175 -9.63 2.28 -19.74
N LEU A 176 -8.71 3.21 -20.01
CA LEU A 176 -7.37 3.17 -19.48
C LEU A 176 -7.16 4.37 -18.56
N CYS A 177 -7.16 4.12 -17.25
CA CYS A 177 -6.87 5.15 -16.27
C CYS A 177 -5.38 5.16 -15.91
N GLU A 178 -4.88 6.31 -15.49
CA GLU A 178 -3.54 6.50 -14.94
C GLU A 178 -3.56 7.26 -13.60
N ILE A 179 -2.54 6.99 -12.78
CA ILE A 179 -2.18 7.79 -11.59
C ILE A 179 -0.66 8.04 -11.59
N PRO A 180 -0.17 9.11 -10.95
CA PRO A 180 1.25 9.25 -10.70
C PRO A 180 1.76 8.08 -9.83
N PRO A 181 3.03 7.64 -10.00
CA PRO A 181 3.61 6.68 -9.08
C PRO A 181 3.59 7.20 -7.65
N ASN A 182 3.53 6.24 -6.72
CA ASN A 182 3.81 6.56 -5.33
C ASN A 182 5.24 7.10 -5.18
N PRO A 183 5.46 8.12 -4.33
CA PRO A 183 6.79 8.65 -4.10
C PRO A 183 7.72 7.55 -3.58
N PRO A 184 9.04 7.64 -3.84
CA PRO A 184 10.00 6.65 -3.37
C PRO A 184 9.85 6.38 -1.87
N PRO A 185 10.04 5.13 -1.41
CA PRO A 185 9.96 4.82 0.01
C PRO A 185 10.94 5.68 0.80
N VAL A 186 10.42 6.42 1.77
CA VAL A 186 11.26 7.14 2.74
C VAL A 186 11.84 6.09 3.68
N VAL A 187 13.16 5.90 3.64
CA VAL A 187 13.83 4.99 4.57
C VAL A 187 13.89 5.67 5.94
N LEU A 188 13.00 5.25 6.82
CA LEU A 188 12.99 5.68 8.21
C LEU A 188 13.94 4.78 9.02
N LYS A 189 14.92 5.39 9.69
CA LYS A 189 15.89 4.70 10.54
C LYS A 189 15.76 5.15 11.98
N CYS A 190 16.14 4.26 12.89
CA CYS A 190 16.31 4.64 14.28
C CYS A 190 17.68 5.26 14.56
N PRO A 191 17.77 6.15 15.56
CA PRO A 191 19.05 6.61 16.07
C PRO A 191 19.97 5.43 16.44
N TYR A 192 21.26 5.70 16.52
CA TYR A 192 22.24 4.65 16.84
C TYR A 192 21.90 3.93 18.16
N LYS A 193 21.86 2.60 18.13
CA LYS A 193 21.47 1.70 19.24
C LYS A 193 20.00 1.77 19.67
N PHE A 194 19.14 2.40 18.88
CA PHE A 194 17.69 2.27 19.03
C PHE A 194 17.17 1.20 18.05
N PHE A 195 16.10 0.52 18.43
CA PHE A 195 15.38 -0.42 17.59
C PHE A 195 13.99 0.12 17.24
N PRO A 196 13.48 -0.12 16.02
CA PRO A 196 12.16 0.33 15.63
C PRO A 196 11.08 -0.55 16.26
N LEU A 197 10.02 0.07 16.79
CA LEU A 197 8.74 -0.58 17.08
C LEU A 197 7.60 0.39 16.71
N GLY A 198 6.70 -0.04 15.82
CA GLY A 198 5.62 0.82 15.33
C GLY A 198 6.20 2.08 14.65
N GLU A 199 5.73 3.25 15.07
CA GLU A 199 6.16 4.56 14.53
C GLU A 199 7.28 5.23 15.34
N SER A 200 7.79 4.55 16.37
CA SER A 200 8.80 5.08 17.29
C SER A 200 10.05 4.19 17.34
N CYS A 201 11.13 4.78 17.85
CA CYS A 201 12.39 4.10 18.11
C CYS A 201 12.59 3.96 19.60
N TYR A 202 12.95 2.77 20.07
CA TYR A 202 13.16 2.51 21.48
C TYR A 202 14.58 2.04 21.77
N ARG A 203 15.04 2.31 22.99
CA ARG A 203 16.31 1.78 23.50
C ARG A 203 16.16 1.44 24.97
N VAL A 204 16.48 0.20 25.32
CA VAL A 204 16.53 -0.25 26.71
C VAL A 204 17.93 0.00 27.26
N VAL A 205 18.02 0.76 28.34
CA VAL A 205 19.26 1.07 29.04
C VAL A 205 19.41 0.11 30.22
N THR A 206 20.34 -0.84 30.10
CA THR A 206 20.57 -1.90 31.09
C THR A 206 21.90 -1.81 31.83
N ASP A 207 22.81 -1.00 31.29
CA ASP A 207 24.18 -0.81 31.76
C ASP A 207 24.31 0.31 32.80
N LEU A 208 23.27 1.11 33.01
CA LEU A 208 23.25 2.24 33.94
C LEU A 208 22.12 2.11 34.96
N GLN A 209 22.42 2.37 36.23
CA GLN A 209 21.42 2.60 37.27
C GLN A 209 21.21 4.10 37.38
N LEU A 210 20.06 4.58 36.90
CA LEU A 210 19.72 5.99 36.83
C LEU A 210 18.50 6.26 37.71
N THR A 211 18.51 7.38 38.41
CA THR A 211 17.27 7.97 38.93
C THR A 211 16.39 8.41 37.76
N TRP A 212 15.13 8.72 38.04
CA TRP A 212 14.19 9.14 36.99
C TRP A 212 14.68 10.40 36.23
N ASP A 213 15.17 11.41 36.94
CA ASP A 213 15.67 12.66 36.34
C ASP A 213 16.94 12.42 35.50
N GLU A 214 17.84 11.56 35.98
CA GLU A 214 19.04 11.16 35.24
C GLU A 214 18.68 10.36 33.99
N ALA A 215 17.70 9.46 34.08
CA ALA A 215 17.21 8.67 32.96
C ALA A 215 16.56 9.55 31.87
N GLN A 216 15.73 10.50 32.28
CA GLN A 216 15.13 11.49 31.38
C GLN A 216 16.19 12.35 30.67
N SER A 217 17.21 12.78 31.41
CA SER A 217 18.33 13.55 30.86
C SER A 217 19.19 12.69 29.92
N TYR A 218 19.41 11.43 30.26
CA TYR A 218 20.13 10.47 29.44
C TYR A 218 19.44 10.25 28.10
N CYS A 219 18.13 9.95 28.09
CA CYS A 219 17.39 9.71 26.85
C CYS A 219 17.42 10.90 25.90
N LYS A 220 17.32 12.13 26.44
CA LYS A 220 17.50 13.38 25.68
C LYS A 220 18.89 13.54 25.08
N SER A 221 19.92 13.02 25.76
CA SER A 221 21.32 13.13 25.30
C SER A 221 21.70 12.14 24.21
N VAL A 222 21.05 10.97 24.14
CA VAL A 222 21.44 9.88 23.23
C VAL A 222 20.66 9.87 21.91
N ALA A 223 19.61 10.66 21.78
CA ALA A 223 18.86 10.83 20.54
C ALA A 223 18.25 12.24 20.45
N ASN A 224 18.26 12.82 19.25
CA ASN A 224 17.52 14.07 19.01
C ASN A 224 16.01 13.81 19.14
N GLY A 225 15.33 14.60 19.98
CA GLY A 225 13.94 14.34 20.35
C GLY A 225 13.75 13.14 21.29
N GLY A 226 14.84 12.59 21.86
CA GLY A 226 14.78 11.47 22.77
C GLY A 226 14.16 11.82 24.13
N LYS A 227 13.36 10.92 24.68
CA LYS A 227 12.73 11.05 26.02
C LYS A 227 12.60 9.69 26.69
N LEU A 228 12.20 9.65 27.97
CA LEU A 228 11.70 8.39 28.53
C LEU A 228 10.45 7.98 27.77
N ALA A 229 10.31 6.69 27.48
CA ALA A 229 9.19 6.20 26.69
C ALA A 229 7.86 6.46 27.40
N GLU A 230 6.93 7.08 26.70
CA GLU A 230 5.57 7.30 27.18
C GLU A 230 4.68 6.32 26.41
N LEU A 231 4.48 5.12 26.98
CA LEU A 231 3.66 4.09 26.33
C LEU A 231 2.18 4.41 26.61
N GLU A 232 1.53 5.11 25.68
CA GLU A 232 0.17 5.63 25.83
C GLU A 232 -0.89 4.67 25.30
N THR A 233 -0.52 3.84 24.33
CA THR A 233 -1.45 2.93 23.66
C THR A 233 -1.25 1.47 24.09
N HIS A 234 -2.32 0.69 24.00
CA HIS A 234 -2.25 -0.76 24.24
C HIS A 234 -1.24 -1.44 23.29
N GLU A 235 -1.18 -0.98 22.05
CA GLU A 235 -0.27 -1.49 21.03
C GLU A 235 1.20 -1.26 21.40
N GLU A 236 1.57 -0.04 21.80
CA GLU A 236 2.93 0.28 22.27
C GLU A 236 3.35 -0.57 23.46
N ILE A 237 2.45 -0.74 24.44
CA ILE A 237 2.71 -1.59 25.61
C ILE A 237 2.97 -3.03 25.17
N VAL A 238 2.13 -3.59 24.30
CA VAL A 238 2.28 -4.97 23.81
C VAL A 238 3.58 -5.13 23.03
N LEU A 239 3.89 -4.20 22.11
CA LEU A 239 5.10 -4.26 21.30
C LEU A 239 6.37 -4.19 22.16
N VAL A 240 6.45 -3.21 23.07
CA VAL A 240 7.62 -3.02 23.93
C VAL A 240 7.77 -4.18 24.91
N THR A 241 6.70 -4.62 25.58
CA THR A 241 6.78 -5.72 26.55
C THR A 241 7.10 -7.06 25.89
N THR A 242 6.58 -7.33 24.70
CA THR A 242 6.92 -8.53 23.91
C THR A 242 8.40 -8.51 23.53
N HIS A 243 8.89 -7.40 22.99
CA HIS A 243 10.31 -7.24 22.65
C HIS A 243 11.22 -7.44 23.87
N LEU A 244 10.84 -6.87 25.03
CA LEU A 244 11.57 -7.04 26.28
C LEU A 244 11.67 -8.51 26.70
N ALA A 245 10.55 -9.24 26.63
CA ALA A 245 10.47 -10.65 26.99
C ALA A 245 11.31 -11.54 26.04
N GLU A 246 11.19 -11.33 24.73
CA GLU A 246 11.90 -12.09 23.69
C GLU A 246 13.42 -11.95 23.82
N ASN A 247 13.89 -10.72 24.06
CA ASN A 247 15.31 -10.43 24.20
C ASN A 247 15.85 -10.72 25.61
N LYS A 248 15.03 -11.39 26.46
CA LYS A 248 15.39 -11.82 27.81
C LYS A 248 15.93 -10.68 28.66
N TYR A 249 15.41 -9.47 28.46
CA TYR A 249 15.71 -8.36 29.36
C TYR A 249 15.28 -8.77 30.78
N PRO A 250 16.09 -8.53 31.83
CA PRO A 250 15.84 -9.13 33.13
C PRO A 250 14.61 -8.52 33.81
N CYS A 251 13.41 -9.02 33.56
CA CYS A 251 12.25 -8.68 34.37
C CYS A 251 12.42 -9.29 35.75
N LYS A 252 12.86 -8.50 36.75
CA LYS A 252 12.78 -8.91 38.16
C LYS A 252 11.30 -8.98 38.53
N ARG A 253 10.72 -10.18 38.40
CA ARG A 253 9.37 -10.55 38.84
C ARG A 253 9.24 -10.48 40.36
N GLN A 254 9.20 -9.27 40.89
CA GLN A 254 8.45 -8.95 42.09
C GLN A 254 7.80 -7.60 41.79
N TRP A 255 6.55 -7.41 42.22
CA TRP A 255 5.70 -6.22 42.07
C TRP A 255 4.75 -6.23 40.86
N HIS A 256 3.45 -6.07 41.17
CA HIS A 256 2.29 -6.31 40.32
C HIS A 256 1.91 -5.13 39.40
N ASP A 257 2.79 -4.16 39.14
CA ASP A 257 2.46 -3.03 38.28
C ASP A 257 3.53 -2.81 37.21
N VAL A 258 3.11 -2.76 35.95
CA VAL A 258 3.93 -2.37 34.78
C VAL A 258 4.58 -0.98 35.00
N ILE A 259 3.98 -0.16 35.86
CA ILE A 259 4.46 1.16 36.29
C ILE A 259 5.79 1.09 37.08
N HIS A 260 6.21 -0.07 37.60
CA HIS A 260 7.45 -0.20 38.37
C HIS A 260 8.65 -0.76 37.59
N ALA A 261 8.50 -1.12 36.31
CA ALA A 261 9.62 -1.54 35.45
C ALA A 261 10.71 -0.43 35.33
N TRP A 262 10.30 0.83 35.48
CA TRP A 262 11.14 2.03 35.42
C TRP A 262 12.18 2.17 36.54
N LYS A 263 12.09 1.37 37.62
CA LYS A 263 13.07 1.44 38.73
C LYS A 263 14.36 0.68 38.48
N LEU A 264 14.47 -0.09 37.39
CA LEU A 264 15.66 -0.91 37.09
C LEU A 264 16.28 -0.62 35.73
N TYR A 265 15.47 -0.22 34.74
CA TYR A 265 15.91 0.09 33.39
C TYR A 265 15.22 1.35 32.88
N ALA A 266 15.99 2.25 32.26
CA ALA A 266 15.41 3.35 31.51
C ALA A 266 15.06 2.84 30.11
N ILE A 267 13.82 3.04 29.67
CA ILE A 267 13.44 2.84 28.28
C ILE A 267 13.38 4.22 27.64
N CYS A 268 14.29 4.47 26.71
CA CYS A 268 14.28 5.67 25.91
C CYS A 268 13.42 5.48 24.68
N GLU A 269 12.70 6.51 24.29
CA GLU A 269 11.96 6.63 23.05
C GLU A 269 12.51 7.81 22.24
N ALA A 270 12.51 7.69 20.92
CA ALA A 270 12.93 8.73 19.99
C ALA A 270 12.14 8.62 18.67
N PRO A 271 11.99 9.73 17.91
CA PRO A 271 11.33 9.69 16.62
C PRO A 271 12.17 8.96 15.57
N LEU A 272 11.49 8.43 14.55
CA LEU A 272 12.12 7.93 13.33
C LEU A 272 12.86 9.05 12.59
N ILE A 273 14.05 8.74 12.07
CA ILE A 273 14.91 9.66 11.32
C ILE A 273 14.74 9.41 9.83
N LYS A 274 14.43 10.45 9.05
CA LYS A 274 14.48 10.41 7.59
C LYS A 274 15.93 10.43 7.13
N THR A 275 16.34 9.47 6.32
CA THR A 275 17.65 9.49 5.64
C THR A 275 17.60 10.23 4.32
#